data_AF-A0AAZ1XCI4-F1
#
_entry.id   AF-A0AAZ1XCI4-F1
#
_cell.length_a   1.000
_cell.length_b   1.000
_cell.length_c   1.000
_cell.angle_alpha   90.00
_cell.angle_beta   90.00
_cell.angle_gamma   90.00
#
_symmetry.space_group_name_H-M   'P 1'
#
loop_
_entity.id
_entity.type
_entity.pdbx_description
1 polymer ?
#
loop_
_entity_poly.entity_id
_entity_poly.type
_entity_poly.pdbx_seq_one_letter_code
_entity_poly.pdbx_strand_id
1 'polypeptide(L)'
;MAGQIVFFVLLLGMTGYALGSLGTSKALYKYRPFTIPVNHNGHLTFTGPLSEFRSQRFPQRIRDIIAPFWTDLDNRGNGQVYYNQYMSGTVLQQASRDINQYFPGLNFNANWVFVATWYEVAYYPTSGTRTTVQAVLISGDQHSFLLMNYGIIASTTLSIQAGYDTIGSTHYYVLPGSFTSAASGSNSNFRLSSNVNEPGRWAFRTDHGSTGCELVQLGGSFWSDSTCAQKCTCTSTGLQCRNEPCSFSQICKPASFQFSCQTVPRGTCTISGMAPCRFMSQVFLCLSALTLV
;
A
#
# COMPACT_ATOMS: atom_id res chain seq x y z
N MET A 1 1.90 -19.46 7.92
CA MET A 1 3.12 -19.59 8.74
C MET A 1 4.41 -19.20 8.00
N ALA A 2 4.45 -19.09 6.66
CA ALA A 2 5.62 -18.60 5.93
C ALA A 2 5.94 -17.10 6.19
N GLY A 3 4.95 -16.22 6.31
CA GLY A 3 5.17 -14.77 6.51
C GLY A 3 5.83 -14.37 7.85
N GLN A 4 5.61 -15.13 8.93
CA GLN A 4 6.31 -14.92 10.21
C GLN A 4 7.77 -15.41 10.16
N ILE A 5 8.03 -16.46 9.38
CA ILE A 5 9.38 -16.99 9.15
C ILE A 5 10.19 -15.98 8.33
N VAL A 6 9.59 -15.31 7.33
CA VAL A 6 10.28 -14.26 6.54
C VAL A 6 10.68 -13.05 7.40
N PHE A 7 9.83 -12.64 8.34
CA PHE A 7 10.17 -11.57 9.30
C PHE A 7 11.35 -11.97 10.20
N PHE A 8 11.35 -13.22 10.68
CA PHE A 8 12.41 -13.76 11.54
C PHE A 8 13.73 -14.03 10.80
N VAL A 9 13.70 -14.50 9.54
CA VAL A 9 14.90 -14.80 8.76
C VAL A 9 15.67 -13.53 8.40
N LEU A 10 14.96 -12.44 8.08
CA LEU A 10 15.60 -11.12 7.86
C LEU A 10 16.11 -10.49 9.16
N LEU A 11 15.45 -10.73 10.30
CA LEU A 11 15.91 -10.29 11.63
C LEU A 11 17.17 -11.06 12.12
N LEU A 12 17.26 -12.36 11.85
CA LEU A 12 18.37 -13.21 12.29
C LEU A 12 19.68 -12.99 11.49
N GLY A 13 19.60 -12.39 10.29
CA GLY A 13 20.77 -12.12 9.45
C GLY A 13 21.52 -10.80 9.74
N MET A 14 21.14 -10.04 10.77
CA MET A 14 21.66 -8.69 11.05
C MET A 14 22.67 -8.60 12.19
N THR A 15 23.31 -9.71 12.53
CA THR A 15 24.47 -9.70 13.42
C THR A 15 25.72 -9.29 12.63
N GLY A 16 25.98 -8.00 12.49
CA GLY A 16 27.32 -7.55 12.06
C GLY A 16 27.45 -6.14 11.51
N TYR A 17 28.01 -5.27 12.37
CA TYR A 17 28.92 -4.13 12.11
C TYR A 17 28.52 -3.01 11.12
N ALA A 18 28.59 -1.79 11.67
CA ALA A 18 28.61 -0.53 10.96
C ALA A 18 29.95 -0.27 10.24
N LEU A 19 29.89 0.68 9.30
CA LEU A 19 30.93 1.31 8.47
C LEU A 19 31.31 0.57 7.17
N GLY A 20 30.89 1.15 6.05
CA GLY A 20 31.40 0.84 4.71
C GLY A 20 30.76 1.70 3.62
N SER A 21 31.50 2.66 3.10
CA SER A 21 31.11 3.42 1.90
C SER A 21 31.42 2.64 0.62
N LEU A 22 30.60 2.90 -0.40
CA LEU A 22 30.83 2.74 -1.84
C LEU A 22 30.92 1.32 -2.42
N GLY A 23 29.89 0.99 -3.20
CA GLY A 23 29.90 0.04 -4.30
C GLY A 23 28.81 0.43 -5.30
N THR A 24 29.18 0.76 -6.54
CA THR A 24 28.32 1.30 -7.59
C THR A 24 27.70 0.21 -8.48
N SER A 25 26.38 0.21 -8.69
CA SER A 25 25.72 -0.17 -9.96
C SER A 25 24.29 0.44 -9.97
N LYS A 26 23.89 1.29 -10.93
CA LYS A 26 23.51 1.08 -12.34
C LYS A 26 22.20 0.29 -12.54
N ALA A 27 21.07 0.96 -12.30
CA ALA A 27 19.94 1.10 -13.22
C ALA A 27 19.09 2.32 -12.80
N LEU A 28 18.61 3.10 -13.78
CA LEU A 28 17.72 4.28 -13.73
C LEU A 28 18.16 5.66 -13.20
N TYR A 29 19.28 5.82 -12.48
CA TYR A 29 19.76 7.18 -12.16
C TYR A 29 21.29 7.31 -12.23
N LYS A 30 21.77 7.82 -13.35
CA LYS A 30 23.19 8.06 -13.65
C LYS A 30 23.52 9.50 -13.20
N TYR A 31 24.52 9.70 -12.32
CA TYR A 31 25.24 10.96 -12.01
C TYR A 31 25.20 11.62 -10.62
N ARG A 32 24.64 11.03 -9.55
CA ARG A 32 25.01 11.44 -8.17
C ARG A 32 25.15 10.21 -7.27
N PRO A 33 26.08 10.19 -6.29
CA PRO A 33 25.99 9.22 -5.21
C PRO A 33 24.66 9.46 -4.48
N PHE A 34 23.69 8.58 -4.70
CA PHE A 34 22.39 8.66 -4.04
C PHE A 34 22.58 8.31 -2.57
N THR A 35 22.35 9.28 -1.69
CA THR A 35 22.16 9.02 -0.26
C THR A 35 20.67 8.80 -0.04
N ILE A 36 20.30 7.72 0.66
CA ILE A 36 18.92 7.48 1.11
C ILE A 36 18.88 7.82 2.59
N PRO A 37 18.44 9.03 2.99
CA PRO A 37 18.29 9.34 4.40
C PRO A 37 17.19 8.48 5.00
N VAL A 38 17.55 7.64 5.96
CA VAL A 38 16.62 6.87 6.79
C VAL A 38 16.26 7.70 8.00
N ASN A 39 15.03 8.21 8.06
CA ASN A 39 14.58 9.02 9.18
C ASN A 39 14.00 8.13 10.30
N HIS A 40 14.29 8.46 11.56
CA HIS A 40 13.75 7.72 12.71
C HIS A 40 12.22 7.79 12.79
N ASN A 41 11.59 8.83 12.25
CA ASN A 41 10.14 9.03 12.12
C ASN A 41 9.50 8.20 10.98
N GLY A 42 10.04 7.02 10.67
CA GLY A 42 9.36 6.04 9.82
C GLY A 42 9.23 6.39 8.33
N HIS A 43 10.19 7.15 7.78
CA HIS A 43 10.20 7.50 6.36
C HIS A 43 11.62 7.57 5.77
N LEU A 44 11.68 7.40 4.45
CA LEU A 44 12.85 7.52 3.58
C LEU A 44 12.62 8.66 2.59
N THR A 45 13.66 9.41 2.27
CA THR A 45 13.60 10.49 1.27
C THR A 45 14.66 10.31 0.21
N PHE A 46 14.47 10.93 -0.96
CA PHE A 46 15.44 10.87 -2.06
C PHE A 46 15.86 12.24 -2.59
N THR A 47 15.21 13.30 -2.11
CA THR A 47 15.49 14.71 -2.47
C THR A 47 16.30 15.45 -1.40
N GLY A 48 16.64 14.78 -0.29
CA GLY A 48 17.36 15.34 0.85
C GLY A 48 16.66 15.04 2.18
N PRO A 49 17.36 15.17 3.32
CA PRO A 49 16.82 14.84 4.63
C PRO A 49 15.61 15.72 4.97
N LEU A 50 14.63 15.11 5.64
CA LEU A 50 13.43 15.77 6.14
C LEU A 50 13.43 15.69 7.67
N SER A 51 13.30 16.82 8.36
CA SER A 51 13.27 16.90 9.83
C SER A 51 11.86 16.93 10.41
N GLU A 52 10.84 16.63 9.59
CA GLU A 52 9.43 16.70 9.99
C GLU A 52 9.01 15.41 10.70
N PHE A 53 8.50 15.57 11.92
CA PHE A 53 7.97 14.48 12.75
C PHE A 53 6.45 14.37 12.64
N ARG A 54 5.76 15.46 12.26
CA ARG A 54 4.31 15.42 11.99
C ARG A 54 4.07 14.88 10.60
N SER A 55 3.38 13.76 10.54
CA SER A 55 2.98 13.16 9.27
C SER A 55 2.11 14.11 8.45
N GLN A 56 2.28 14.07 7.13
CA GLN A 56 1.49 14.84 6.18
C GLN A 56 0.77 13.88 5.22
N ARG A 57 -0.40 14.29 4.73
CA ARG A 57 -1.18 13.47 3.81
C ARG A 57 -0.50 13.44 2.44
N PHE A 58 -0.39 12.26 1.86
CA PHE A 58 -0.13 12.13 0.42
C PHE A 58 -1.43 12.35 -0.37
N PRO A 59 -1.36 12.93 -1.59
CA PRO A 59 -0.16 13.43 -2.24
C PRO A 59 0.36 14.76 -1.65
N GLN A 60 1.67 14.83 -1.40
CA GLN A 60 2.42 16.01 -0.97
C GLN A 60 2.97 16.84 -2.14
N ARG A 61 3.23 16.23 -3.31
CA ARG A 61 3.72 16.87 -4.56
C ARG A 61 5.12 17.48 -4.54
N ILE A 62 5.77 17.57 -3.39
CA ILE A 62 7.02 18.34 -3.24
C ILE A 62 8.29 17.50 -3.25
N ARG A 63 8.21 16.17 -3.05
CA ARG A 63 9.39 15.32 -2.88
C ARG A 63 9.11 13.87 -3.19
N ASP A 64 10.18 13.16 -3.54
CA ASP A 64 10.20 11.70 -3.52
C ASP A 64 10.38 11.20 -2.08
N ILE A 65 9.37 10.50 -1.58
CA ILE A 65 9.28 10.00 -0.21
C ILE A 65 8.64 8.61 -0.19
N ILE A 66 9.23 7.73 0.62
CA ILE A 66 8.64 6.43 0.97
C ILE A 66 8.44 6.44 2.47
N ALA A 67 7.18 6.43 2.90
CA ALA A 67 6.79 6.44 4.29
C ALA A 67 6.12 5.10 4.62
N PRO A 68 6.85 4.05 5.01
CA PRO A 68 6.20 2.85 5.52
C PRO A 68 5.37 3.16 6.78
N PHE A 69 5.80 4.12 7.62
CA PHE A 69 5.07 4.46 8.83
C PHE A 69 5.46 5.84 9.37
N TRP A 70 5.11 6.89 8.63
CA TRP A 70 5.49 8.25 9.05
C TRP A 70 4.60 8.75 10.18
N THR A 71 5.23 8.96 11.33
CA THR A 71 4.65 9.55 12.55
C THR A 71 5.78 9.95 13.49
N ASP A 72 5.44 10.55 14.63
CA ASP A 72 6.38 11.01 15.64
C ASP A 72 6.91 9.81 16.46
N LEU A 73 8.05 9.26 16.02
CA LEU A 73 8.69 8.08 16.61
C LEU A 73 9.93 8.50 17.41
N ASP A 74 10.09 7.90 18.58
CA ASP A 74 11.16 8.18 19.51
C ASP A 74 11.89 6.90 19.92
N ASN A 75 13.06 6.67 19.33
CA ASN A 75 13.90 5.52 19.60
C ASN A 75 14.96 5.77 20.69
N ARG A 76 14.89 6.88 21.43
CA ARG A 76 15.87 7.18 22.51
C ARG A 76 15.71 6.27 23.73
N GLY A 77 14.49 5.82 24.02
CA GLY A 77 14.21 4.92 25.15
C GLY A 77 14.18 3.44 24.75
N ASN A 78 13.44 3.09 23.69
CA ASN A 78 13.36 1.73 23.18
C ASN A 78 13.21 1.65 21.66
N GLY A 79 13.60 0.50 21.13
CA GLY A 79 13.61 0.22 19.70
C GLY A 79 14.84 0.74 19.00
N GLN A 80 15.04 0.27 17.77
CA GLN A 80 16.20 0.59 16.95
C GLN A 80 15.78 0.81 15.51
N VAL A 81 16.50 1.69 14.82
CA VAL A 81 16.38 1.90 13.38
C VAL A 81 17.68 1.43 12.75
N TYR A 82 17.60 0.43 11.89
CA TYR A 82 18.76 -0.11 11.17
C TYR A 82 18.43 -0.28 9.70
N TYR A 83 19.48 -0.26 8.88
CA TYR A 83 19.35 -0.43 7.45
C TYR A 83 20.57 -1.14 6.88
N ASN A 84 20.33 -1.94 5.85
CA ASN A 84 21.33 -2.76 5.19
C ASN A 84 21.10 -2.77 3.68
N GLN A 85 22.18 -2.88 2.92
CA GLN A 85 22.12 -3.11 1.48
C GLN A 85 22.79 -4.45 1.13
N TYR A 86 22.26 -5.11 0.12
CA TYR A 86 22.70 -6.41 -0.35
C TYR A 86 22.86 -6.36 -1.87
N MET A 87 23.98 -6.89 -2.36
CA MET A 87 24.28 -7.06 -3.80
C MET A 87 24.54 -8.52 -4.17
N SER A 88 24.50 -9.43 -3.19
CA SER A 88 24.68 -10.87 -3.36
C SER A 88 24.10 -11.63 -2.16
N GLY A 89 23.98 -12.95 -2.29
CA GLY A 89 23.55 -13.84 -1.20
C GLY A 89 22.05 -14.17 -1.20
N THR A 90 21.61 -14.80 -0.11
CA THR A 90 20.26 -15.38 0.04
C THR A 90 19.16 -14.32 0.04
N VAL A 91 19.45 -13.09 0.47
CA VAL A 91 18.49 -11.99 0.47
C VAL A 91 18.01 -11.66 -0.95
N LEU A 92 18.93 -11.62 -1.93
CA LEU A 92 18.57 -11.40 -3.33
C LEU A 92 17.75 -12.56 -3.89
N GLN A 93 18.13 -13.81 -3.59
CA GLN A 93 17.39 -14.99 -4.04
C GLN A 93 15.95 -15.01 -3.50
N GLN A 94 15.77 -14.62 -2.24
CA GLN A 94 14.44 -14.49 -1.64
C GLN A 94 13.66 -13.34 -2.26
N ALA A 95 14.27 -12.16 -2.44
CA ALA A 95 13.65 -11.03 -3.13
C ALA A 95 13.17 -11.40 -4.54
N SER A 96 14.01 -12.09 -5.32
CA SER A 96 13.63 -12.60 -6.65
C SER A 96 12.44 -13.56 -6.58
N ARG A 97 12.41 -14.47 -5.60
CA ARG A 97 11.30 -15.42 -5.42
C ARG A 97 9.99 -14.70 -5.08
N ASP A 98 10.03 -13.80 -4.10
CA ASP A 98 8.86 -13.04 -3.64
C ASP A 98 8.29 -12.21 -4.79
N ILE A 99 9.12 -11.47 -5.52
CA ILE A 99 8.67 -10.65 -6.65
C ILE A 99 8.07 -11.51 -7.77
N ASN A 100 8.69 -12.63 -8.15
CA ASN A 100 8.12 -13.50 -9.19
C ASN A 100 6.81 -14.16 -8.75
N GLN A 101 6.61 -14.35 -7.44
CA GLN A 101 5.34 -14.84 -6.90
C GLN A 101 4.25 -13.76 -6.97
N TYR A 102 4.58 -12.50 -6.62
CA TYR A 102 3.62 -11.40 -6.58
C TYR A 102 3.30 -10.83 -7.97
N PHE A 103 4.27 -10.87 -8.88
CA PHE A 103 4.21 -10.33 -10.23
C PHE A 103 4.58 -11.43 -11.25
N PRO A 104 3.68 -12.41 -11.49
CA PRO A 104 3.96 -13.53 -12.37
C PRO A 104 4.19 -13.07 -13.81
N GLY A 105 5.15 -13.70 -14.50
CA GLY A 105 5.47 -13.41 -15.90
C GLY A 105 6.59 -12.40 -16.13
N LEU A 106 7.14 -11.77 -15.07
CA LEU A 106 8.29 -10.87 -15.18
C LEU A 106 9.63 -11.61 -15.36
N ASN A 107 9.77 -12.83 -14.83
CA ASN A 107 11.04 -13.56 -14.77
C ASN A 107 12.18 -12.71 -14.17
N PHE A 108 11.88 -12.06 -13.05
CA PHE A 108 12.73 -11.07 -12.41
C PHE A 108 13.91 -11.70 -11.64
N ASN A 109 15.07 -11.04 -11.66
CA ASN A 109 16.17 -11.36 -10.77
C ASN A 109 16.73 -10.10 -10.10
N ALA A 110 16.67 -10.03 -8.78
CA ALA A 110 17.22 -8.95 -8.00
C ALA A 110 18.76 -8.92 -8.09
N ASN A 111 19.32 -7.74 -8.34
CA ASN A 111 20.76 -7.47 -8.25
C ASN A 111 21.11 -6.51 -7.11
N TRP A 112 20.10 -5.87 -6.51
CA TRP A 112 20.26 -4.97 -5.38
C TRP A 112 19.02 -4.98 -4.50
N VAL A 113 19.23 -5.06 -3.18
CA VAL A 113 18.18 -4.97 -2.17
C VAL A 113 18.63 -4.03 -1.07
N PHE A 114 17.78 -3.07 -0.68
CA PHE A 114 17.96 -2.23 0.49
C PHE A 114 16.82 -2.48 1.47
N VAL A 115 17.16 -2.68 2.74
CA VAL A 115 16.20 -2.93 3.82
C VAL A 115 16.39 -1.83 4.86
N ALA A 116 15.32 -1.13 5.23
CA ALA A 116 15.27 -0.25 6.39
C ALA A 116 14.19 -0.74 7.34
N THR A 117 14.53 -0.90 8.61
CA THR A 117 13.60 -1.41 9.62
C THR A 117 13.61 -0.52 10.85
N TRP A 118 12.41 -0.20 11.31
CA TRP A 118 12.15 0.42 12.60
C TRP A 118 11.65 -0.71 13.48
N TYR A 119 12.51 -1.22 14.37
CA TYR A 119 12.23 -2.38 15.19
C TYR A 119 11.85 -1.96 16.61
N GLU A 120 10.62 -2.30 17.02
CA GLU A 120 10.07 -2.02 18.35
C GLU A 120 10.24 -0.57 18.81
N VAL A 121 10.13 0.39 17.88
CA VAL A 121 10.30 1.82 18.16
C VAL A 121 9.04 2.37 18.84
N ALA A 122 9.23 3.21 19.86
CA ALA A 122 8.14 3.86 20.57
C ALA A 122 7.64 5.13 19.89
N TYR A 123 6.45 5.58 20.31
CA TYR A 123 5.96 6.91 19.95
C TYR A 123 6.57 7.97 20.88
N TYR A 124 6.69 9.20 20.38
CA TYR A 124 7.00 10.33 21.24
C TYR A 124 5.76 10.77 22.05
N PRO A 125 5.92 11.18 23.33
CA PRO A 125 7.11 11.01 24.15
C PRO A 125 7.25 9.56 24.64
N THR A 126 8.49 9.11 24.75
CA THR A 126 8.97 7.75 25.11
C THR A 126 7.96 6.89 25.90
N SER A 127 6.98 6.31 25.21
CA SER A 127 5.80 5.69 25.81
C SER A 127 5.99 4.23 26.22
N GLY A 128 7.14 3.62 25.90
CA GLY A 128 7.38 2.18 26.01
C GLY A 128 6.60 1.33 25.00
N THR A 129 5.95 1.97 24.02
CA THR A 129 5.22 1.27 22.96
C THR A 129 6.19 0.58 21.99
N ARG A 130 5.71 -0.46 21.31
CA ARG A 130 6.50 -1.23 20.35
C ARG A 130 5.80 -1.23 19.01
N THR A 131 6.39 -0.54 18.06
CA THR A 131 5.97 -0.56 16.66
C THR A 131 7.12 -1.03 15.79
N THR A 132 6.85 -2.06 14.99
CA THR A 132 7.84 -2.69 14.10
C THR A 132 7.38 -2.62 12.66
N VAL A 133 8.13 -1.94 11.82
CA VAL A 133 7.85 -1.77 10.39
C VAL A 133 9.13 -1.85 9.57
N GLN A 134 9.00 -2.25 8.31
CA GLN A 134 10.13 -2.39 7.39
C GLN A 134 9.76 -1.89 6.00
N ALA A 135 10.67 -1.18 5.36
CA ALA A 135 10.66 -0.90 3.93
C ALA A 135 11.78 -1.68 3.24
N VAL A 136 11.47 -2.32 2.13
CA VAL A 136 12.44 -3.05 1.30
C VAL A 136 12.36 -2.51 -0.13
N LEU A 137 13.48 -1.98 -0.61
CA LEU A 137 13.65 -1.56 -2.00
C LEU A 137 14.39 -2.67 -2.73
N ILE A 138 13.85 -3.10 -3.86
CA ILE A 138 14.41 -4.20 -4.65
C ILE A 138 14.61 -3.68 -6.06
N SER A 139 15.79 -3.89 -6.64
CA SER A 139 16.10 -3.53 -8.01
C SER A 139 16.77 -4.70 -8.72
N GLY A 140 16.50 -4.82 -10.02
CA GLY A 140 17.08 -5.83 -10.90
C GLY A 140 16.80 -5.48 -12.34
N ASP A 141 17.84 -5.44 -13.17
CA ASP A 141 17.76 -5.08 -14.58
C ASP A 141 17.02 -3.75 -14.84
N GLN A 142 15.81 -3.81 -15.38
CA GLN A 142 14.94 -2.66 -15.67
C GLN A 142 13.79 -2.50 -14.68
N HIS A 143 13.74 -3.32 -13.62
CA HIS A 143 12.63 -3.40 -12.68
C HIS A 143 13.01 -2.91 -11.30
N SER A 144 12.05 -2.30 -10.61
CA SER A 144 12.21 -1.77 -9.27
C SER A 144 10.92 -1.97 -8.49
N PHE A 145 11.07 -2.36 -7.22
CA PHE A 145 9.94 -2.68 -6.36
C PHE A 145 10.15 -2.10 -4.97
N LEU A 146 9.02 -1.83 -4.32
CA LEU A 146 8.91 -1.39 -2.95
C LEU A 146 8.03 -2.38 -2.19
N LEU A 147 8.57 -2.99 -1.15
CA LEU A 147 7.79 -3.77 -0.20
C LEU A 147 7.72 -3.01 1.13
N MET A 148 6.57 -3.09 1.79
CA MET A 148 6.37 -2.64 3.16
C MET A 148 5.86 -3.80 3.99
N ASN A 149 6.57 -4.12 5.07
CA ASN A 149 6.22 -5.20 5.99
C ASN A 149 5.88 -4.61 7.36
N TYR A 150 4.78 -5.08 7.94
CA TYR A 150 4.25 -4.59 9.21
C TYR A 150 4.22 -5.72 10.24
N GLY A 151 4.93 -5.50 11.35
CA GLY A 151 4.94 -6.36 12.52
C GLY A 151 3.88 -5.93 13.53
N ILE A 152 4.27 -5.89 14.81
CA ILE A 152 3.42 -5.32 15.87
C ILE A 152 3.31 -3.81 15.64
N ILE A 153 2.09 -3.26 15.72
CA ILE A 153 1.86 -1.81 15.71
C ILE A 153 1.10 -1.46 16.99
N ALA A 154 1.73 -0.73 17.89
CA ALA A 154 1.08 -0.28 19.12
C ALA A 154 -0.01 0.74 18.80
N SER A 155 -1.09 0.74 19.60
CA SER A 155 -2.20 1.70 19.46
C SER A 155 -1.71 3.13 19.74
N THR A 156 -2.23 4.11 19.01
CA THR A 156 -1.92 5.53 19.21
C THR A 156 -3.03 6.43 18.66
N THR A 157 -3.05 7.67 19.16
CA THR A 157 -3.87 8.78 18.64
C THR A 157 -3.11 9.66 17.64
N LEU A 158 -1.81 9.41 17.44
CA LEU A 158 -1.01 10.14 16.46
C LEU A 158 -1.50 9.87 15.05
N SER A 159 -1.42 10.90 14.20
CA SER A 159 -1.67 10.74 12.77
C SER A 159 -0.52 9.97 12.12
N ILE A 160 -0.87 8.95 11.34
CA ILE A 160 0.10 8.10 10.65
C ILE A 160 -0.16 8.16 9.14
N GLN A 161 0.89 8.44 8.37
CA GLN A 161 0.91 8.30 6.92
C GLN A 161 1.70 7.06 6.53
N ALA A 162 1.09 6.16 5.75
CA ALA A 162 1.77 5.04 5.14
C ALA A 162 1.58 5.05 3.61
N GLY A 163 2.65 4.86 2.85
CA GLY A 163 2.63 4.92 1.39
C GLY A 163 3.91 5.48 0.78
N TYR A 164 3.81 5.94 -0.46
CA TYR A 164 4.87 6.67 -1.15
C TYR A 164 4.28 7.78 -2.02
N ASP A 165 5.10 8.78 -2.31
CA ASP A 165 4.76 9.89 -3.19
C ASP A 165 6.02 10.35 -3.95
N THR A 166 5.86 10.73 -5.21
CA THR A 166 6.92 11.31 -6.03
C THR A 166 6.80 12.82 -6.10
N ILE A 167 7.88 13.49 -6.51
CA ILE A 167 7.83 14.90 -6.86
C ILE A 167 6.78 15.14 -7.97
N GLY A 168 5.94 16.15 -7.79
CA GLY A 168 4.76 16.40 -8.63
C GLY A 168 3.59 15.43 -8.41
N SER A 169 3.75 14.38 -7.60
CA SER A 169 2.81 13.29 -7.37
C SER A 169 2.31 12.63 -8.65
N THR A 170 3.22 12.47 -9.62
CA THR A 170 2.93 11.68 -10.82
C THR A 170 2.66 10.23 -10.47
N HIS A 171 3.32 9.71 -9.41
CA HIS A 171 3.11 8.38 -8.86
C HIS A 171 3.06 8.46 -7.34
N TYR A 172 1.95 8.05 -6.75
CA TYR A 172 1.80 7.97 -5.32
C TYR A 172 0.83 6.85 -4.95
N TYR A 173 0.95 6.35 -3.74
CA TYR A 173 -0.01 5.42 -3.17
C TYR A 173 -0.18 5.70 -1.69
N VAL A 174 -1.43 5.66 -1.22
CA VAL A 174 -1.80 5.83 0.18
C VAL A 174 -2.31 4.49 0.68
N LEU A 175 -1.64 3.92 1.69
CA LEU A 175 -2.12 2.66 2.26
C LEU A 175 -3.48 2.90 2.94
N PRO A 176 -4.47 1.99 2.73
CA PRO A 176 -5.75 2.03 3.42
C PRO A 176 -5.56 2.09 4.94
N GLY A 177 -6.23 3.05 5.58
CA GLY A 177 -6.12 3.29 7.02
C GLY A 177 -5.26 4.50 7.40
N SER A 178 -4.43 5.03 6.48
CA SER A 178 -3.66 6.27 6.73
C SER A 178 -4.54 7.41 7.22
N PHE A 179 -4.10 8.11 8.28
CA PHE A 179 -4.86 9.15 8.98
C PHE A 179 -6.25 8.74 9.48
N THR A 180 -6.46 7.46 9.78
CA THR A 180 -7.67 6.97 10.46
C THR A 180 -7.29 6.16 11.70
N SER A 181 -8.28 5.82 12.53
CA SER A 181 -8.06 4.91 13.67
C SER A 181 -7.60 3.51 13.26
N ALA A 182 -7.81 3.12 11.99
CA ALA A 182 -7.34 1.84 11.45
C ALA A 182 -5.85 1.84 11.06
N ALA A 183 -5.11 2.92 11.31
CA ALA A 183 -3.66 2.94 11.07
C ALA A 183 -2.86 2.17 12.14
N SER A 184 -3.38 2.05 13.36
CA SER A 184 -2.63 1.53 14.51
C SER A 184 -3.39 0.51 15.34
N GLY A 185 -2.70 -0.12 16.29
CA GLY A 185 -3.27 -1.13 17.18
C GLY A 185 -3.44 -2.52 16.55
N SER A 186 -4.09 -3.41 17.29
CA SER A 186 -4.29 -4.82 16.89
C SER A 186 -5.06 -4.96 15.58
N ASN A 187 -5.97 -4.03 15.30
CA ASN A 187 -6.83 -3.99 14.12
C ASN A 187 -6.30 -3.09 13.00
N SER A 188 -4.99 -2.76 13.02
CA SER A 188 -4.39 -1.92 11.97
C SER A 188 -4.55 -2.56 10.59
N ASN A 189 -5.08 -1.79 9.63
CA ASN A 189 -5.18 -2.19 8.23
C ASN A 189 -3.81 -2.45 7.61
N PHE A 190 -2.76 -1.73 8.04
CA PHE A 190 -1.41 -1.95 7.53
C PHE A 190 -0.91 -3.36 7.82
N ARG A 191 -1.28 -3.90 8.99
CA ARG A 191 -0.90 -5.23 9.47
C ARG A 191 -1.86 -6.34 9.02
N LEU A 192 -3.16 -6.05 8.91
CA LEU A 192 -4.16 -7.07 8.63
C LEU A 192 -4.50 -7.21 7.14
N SER A 193 -4.33 -6.14 6.36
CA SER A 193 -4.60 -6.12 4.93
C SER A 193 -3.31 -6.28 4.11
N SER A 194 -3.48 -6.49 2.80
CA SER A 194 -2.39 -6.72 1.85
C SER A 194 -2.90 -6.57 0.42
N ASN A 195 -2.02 -6.24 -0.52
CA ASN A 195 -2.29 -6.32 -1.96
C ASN A 195 -1.64 -7.56 -2.63
N VAL A 196 -0.92 -8.39 -1.87
CA VAL A 196 -0.25 -9.61 -2.34
C VAL A 196 -0.72 -10.87 -1.61
N ASN A 197 -1.88 -10.80 -0.96
CA ASN A 197 -2.48 -11.89 -0.17
C ASN A 197 -1.60 -12.40 0.98
N GLU A 198 -0.70 -11.56 1.48
CA GLU A 198 0.11 -11.84 2.67
C GLU A 198 -0.16 -10.75 3.73
N PRO A 199 -0.93 -11.03 4.79
CA PRO A 199 -1.28 -10.03 5.79
C PRO A 199 -0.06 -9.27 6.32
N GLY A 200 -0.12 -7.95 6.27
CA GLY A 200 0.98 -7.10 6.74
C GLY A 200 2.09 -6.89 5.73
N ARG A 201 1.95 -7.42 4.49
CA ARG A 201 2.88 -7.20 3.40
C ARG A 201 2.20 -6.46 2.26
N TRP A 202 2.87 -5.43 1.78
CA TRP A 202 2.45 -4.64 0.63
C TRP A 202 3.58 -4.60 -0.37
N ALA A 203 3.31 -4.83 -1.65
CA ALA A 203 4.33 -4.81 -2.69
C ALA A 203 3.89 -3.95 -3.87
N PHE A 204 4.77 -3.08 -4.34
CA PHE A 204 4.51 -2.15 -5.43
C PHE A 204 5.65 -2.21 -6.44
N ARG A 205 5.32 -2.21 -7.72
CA ARG A 205 6.28 -1.96 -8.79
C ARG A 205 6.47 -0.45 -8.96
N THR A 206 7.71 0.00 -9.09
CA THR A 206 8.09 1.42 -9.06
C THR A 206 8.96 1.85 -10.24
N ASP A 207 9.42 0.94 -11.11
CA ASP A 207 10.18 1.26 -12.34
C ASP A 207 9.32 1.87 -13.44
N HIS A 208 8.05 1.46 -13.52
CA HIS A 208 7.05 2.15 -14.29
C HIS A 208 6.10 2.79 -13.32
N GLY A 209 5.89 4.09 -13.51
CA GLY A 209 4.86 4.83 -12.81
C GLY A 209 3.60 4.02 -12.65
N SER A 210 3.27 3.65 -11.40
CA SER A 210 2.27 2.64 -11.07
C SER A 210 0.86 3.13 -11.42
N THR A 211 0.52 3.06 -12.69
CA THR A 211 -0.84 2.98 -13.21
C THR A 211 -1.30 1.54 -12.98
N GLY A 212 -2.37 1.33 -12.22
CA GLY A 212 -2.85 0.03 -11.71
C GLY A 212 -3.28 -1.02 -12.75
N CYS A 213 -2.46 -1.25 -13.77
CA CYS A 213 -2.70 -2.10 -14.92
C CYS A 213 -1.85 -3.36 -14.96
N GLU A 214 -1.06 -3.60 -13.91
CA GLU A 214 -0.36 -4.88 -13.75
C GLU A 214 -1.24 -5.95 -13.11
N LEU A 215 -2.17 -5.55 -12.23
CA LEU A 215 -3.07 -6.48 -11.54
C LEU A 215 -4.43 -6.63 -12.26
N VAL A 216 -4.60 -5.91 -13.38
CA VAL A 216 -5.78 -5.94 -14.24
C VAL A 216 -5.30 -6.24 -15.65
N GLN A 217 -5.81 -7.31 -16.27
CA GLN A 217 -5.45 -7.66 -17.66
C GLN A 217 -5.59 -6.45 -18.59
N LEU A 218 -4.77 -6.38 -19.64
CA LEU A 218 -4.86 -5.33 -20.65
C LEU A 218 -6.31 -5.22 -21.17
N GLY A 219 -6.92 -4.03 -21.08
CA GLY A 219 -8.34 -3.78 -21.40
C GLY A 219 -9.31 -3.87 -20.21
N GLY A 220 -8.88 -4.34 -19.04
CA GLY A 220 -9.72 -4.39 -17.85
C GLY A 220 -9.93 -3.00 -17.23
N SER A 221 -11.06 -2.85 -16.54
CA SER A 221 -11.47 -1.58 -15.94
C SER A 221 -11.85 -1.72 -14.47
N PHE A 222 -11.53 -0.72 -13.66
CA PHE A 222 -11.87 -0.63 -12.24
C PHE A 222 -12.25 0.80 -11.86
N TRP A 223 -12.84 0.99 -10.69
CA TRP A 223 -13.19 2.31 -10.17
C TRP A 223 -12.23 2.76 -9.06
N SER A 224 -11.84 4.04 -9.11
CA SER A 224 -10.78 4.67 -8.30
C SER A 224 -11.02 4.62 -6.80
N ASP A 225 -12.29 4.68 -6.39
CA ASP A 225 -12.72 4.87 -5.00
C ASP A 225 -14.12 4.30 -4.75
N SER A 226 -14.56 4.37 -3.48
CA SER A 226 -15.87 3.90 -3.02
C SER A 226 -17.06 4.69 -3.54
N THR A 227 -16.83 5.84 -4.17
CA THR A 227 -17.88 6.62 -4.84
C THR A 227 -18.15 6.12 -6.25
N CYS A 228 -17.24 5.29 -6.79
CA CYS A 228 -17.27 4.82 -8.18
C CYS A 228 -17.54 5.95 -9.17
N ALA A 229 -16.97 7.15 -8.97
CA ALA A 229 -17.17 8.28 -9.88
C ALA A 229 -16.28 8.20 -11.14
N GLN A 230 -15.07 7.68 -10.99
CA GLN A 230 -14.10 7.56 -12.06
C GLN A 230 -13.78 6.09 -12.37
N LYS A 231 -13.98 5.73 -13.64
CA LYS A 231 -13.62 4.42 -14.17
C LYS A 231 -12.29 4.52 -14.89
N CYS A 232 -11.34 3.70 -14.46
CA CYS A 232 -10.01 3.62 -15.01
C CYS A 232 -9.85 2.33 -15.80
N THR A 233 -9.42 2.45 -17.06
CA THR A 233 -9.22 1.32 -17.98
C THR A 233 -7.75 1.19 -18.31
N CYS A 234 -7.29 -0.05 -18.34
CA CYS A 234 -5.91 -0.37 -18.65
C CYS A 234 -5.68 -0.49 -20.14
N THR A 235 -4.80 0.36 -20.67
CA THR A 235 -4.43 0.40 -22.09
C THR A 235 -2.95 0.08 -22.27
N SER A 236 -2.53 -0.23 -23.49
CA SER A 236 -1.11 -0.47 -23.83
C SER A 236 -0.21 0.75 -23.59
N THR A 237 -0.79 1.94 -23.40
CA THR A 237 -0.08 3.20 -23.09
C THR A 237 -0.19 3.63 -21.63
N GLY A 238 -0.87 2.86 -20.77
CA GLY A 238 -1.05 3.14 -19.34
C GLY A 238 -2.53 3.13 -18.89
N LEU A 239 -2.81 3.72 -17.73
CA LEU A 239 -4.17 3.84 -17.19
C LEU A 239 -4.89 5.04 -17.79
N GLN A 240 -6.04 4.79 -18.40
CA GLN A 240 -6.93 5.82 -18.91
C GLN A 240 -8.19 5.92 -18.04
N CYS A 241 -8.27 6.96 -17.21
CA CYS A 241 -9.44 7.23 -16.37
C CYS A 241 -10.42 8.18 -17.05
N ARG A 242 -11.72 7.87 -16.92
CA ARG A 242 -12.82 8.70 -17.40
C ARG A 242 -13.88 8.81 -16.30
N ASN A 243 -14.58 9.95 -16.26
CA ASN A 243 -15.74 10.12 -15.38
C ASN A 243 -16.88 9.26 -15.92
N GLU A 244 -17.08 8.08 -15.34
CA GLU A 244 -18.10 7.11 -15.73
C GLU A 244 -18.65 6.44 -14.46
N PRO A 245 -19.68 7.03 -13.83
CA PRO A 245 -20.25 6.50 -12.61
C PRO A 245 -21.05 5.21 -12.86
N CYS A 246 -21.25 4.43 -11.79
CA CYS A 246 -22.15 3.27 -11.85
C CYS A 246 -23.54 3.68 -12.37
N SER A 247 -24.14 2.83 -13.20
CA SER A 247 -25.52 3.04 -13.65
C SER A 247 -26.51 2.91 -12.48
N PHE A 248 -27.72 3.46 -12.65
CA PHE A 248 -28.78 3.44 -11.64
C PHE A 248 -29.18 2.04 -11.14
N SER A 249 -28.85 0.97 -11.88
CA SER A 249 -29.12 -0.42 -11.53
C SER A 249 -27.91 -1.17 -10.94
N GLN A 250 -26.81 -0.46 -10.69
CA GLN A 250 -25.57 -1.01 -10.15
C GLN A 250 -25.20 -0.36 -8.82
N ILE A 251 -24.47 -1.10 -7.99
CA ILE A 251 -23.92 -0.62 -6.73
C ILE A 251 -22.39 -0.72 -6.74
N CYS A 252 -21.73 0.32 -6.24
CA CYS A 252 -20.29 0.34 -6.04
C CYS A 252 -19.92 -0.60 -4.88
N LYS A 253 -19.16 -1.66 -5.17
CA LYS A 253 -18.71 -2.61 -4.15
C LYS A 253 -17.20 -2.80 -4.22
N PRO A 254 -16.54 -3.07 -3.08
CA PRO A 254 -15.14 -3.49 -3.07
C PRO A 254 -14.95 -4.75 -3.94
N ALA A 255 -13.89 -4.77 -4.72
CA ALA A 255 -13.46 -5.87 -5.59
C ALA A 255 -11.99 -6.20 -5.30
N SER A 256 -11.48 -7.30 -5.87
CA SER A 256 -10.15 -7.84 -5.59
C SER A 256 -8.98 -6.86 -5.75
N PHE A 257 -9.16 -5.79 -6.55
CA PHE A 257 -8.11 -4.80 -6.80
C PHE A 257 -8.51 -3.36 -6.49
N GLN A 258 -9.82 -3.04 -6.42
CA GLN A 258 -10.33 -1.69 -6.12
C GLN A 258 -11.85 -1.71 -5.90
N PHE A 259 -12.63 -0.90 -6.61
CA PHE A 259 -14.10 -0.95 -6.60
C PHE A 259 -14.64 -1.38 -7.97
N SER A 260 -15.79 -2.04 -7.96
CA SER A 260 -16.52 -2.40 -9.17
C SER A 260 -18.02 -2.14 -9.03
N CYS A 261 -18.64 -1.72 -10.13
CA CYS A 261 -20.09 -1.60 -10.24
C CYS A 261 -20.70 -2.99 -10.46
N GLN A 262 -21.36 -3.53 -9.45
CA GLN A 262 -22.05 -4.82 -9.53
C GLN A 262 -23.55 -4.61 -9.75
N THR A 263 -24.16 -5.39 -10.63
CA THR A 263 -25.62 -5.36 -10.84
C THR A 263 -26.34 -5.86 -9.60
N VAL A 264 -27.41 -5.16 -9.20
CA VAL A 264 -28.29 -5.61 -8.12
C VAL A 264 -29.40 -6.45 -8.72
N PRO A 265 -29.57 -7.73 -8.35
CA PRO A 265 -30.70 -8.54 -8.79
C PRO A 265 -32.01 -7.88 -8.35
N ARG A 266 -32.93 -7.63 -9.29
CA ARG A 266 -34.28 -7.12 -8.98
C ARG A 266 -35.29 -8.25 -9.14
N GLY A 267 -36.14 -8.43 -8.13
CA GLY A 267 -37.40 -9.14 -8.27
C GLY A 267 -38.47 -8.18 -8.80
N THR A 268 -39.21 -8.58 -9.83
CA THR A 268 -40.43 -7.88 -10.26
C THR A 268 -41.59 -8.31 -9.35
N CYS A 269 -42.19 -7.36 -8.65
CA CYS A 269 -43.43 -7.58 -7.91
C CYS A 269 -44.57 -7.00 -8.73
N THR A 270 -45.44 -7.85 -9.27
CA THR A 270 -46.62 -7.44 -10.03
C THR A 270 -47.76 -7.23 -9.05
N ILE A 271 -48.18 -5.98 -8.86
CA ILE A 271 -49.32 -5.66 -8.01
C ILE A 271 -50.57 -5.61 -8.90
N SER A 272 -51.53 -6.50 -8.67
CA SER A 272 -52.87 -6.41 -9.27
C SER A 272 -53.88 -6.03 -8.18
N GLY A 273 -54.57 -4.91 -8.39
CA GLY A 273 -55.59 -4.39 -7.48
C GLY A 273 -55.72 -2.88 -7.56
N MET A 274 -56.96 -2.36 -7.52
CA MET A 274 -57.30 -0.94 -7.64
C MET A 274 -57.00 -0.11 -6.37
N ALA A 275 -55.86 -0.34 -5.72
CA ALA A 275 -55.42 0.47 -4.58
C ALA A 275 -54.35 1.49 -5.02
N PRO A 276 -54.45 2.78 -4.62
CA PRO A 276 -53.49 3.80 -5.03
C PRO A 276 -52.11 3.54 -4.38
N CYS A 277 -51.13 3.18 -5.20
CA CYS A 277 -49.72 3.08 -4.79
C CYS A 277 -49.09 4.48 -4.82
N ARG A 278 -48.42 4.90 -3.73
CA ARG A 278 -47.60 6.12 -3.72
C ARG A 278 -46.13 5.77 -3.87
N PHE A 279 -45.47 6.45 -4.79
CA PHE A 279 -44.03 6.33 -5.01
C PHE A 279 -43.28 7.17 -3.97
N MET A 280 -42.55 6.52 -3.05
CA MET A 280 -41.60 7.23 -2.18
C MET A 280 -40.26 6.50 -2.18
N SER A 281 -39.24 7.22 -2.66
CA SER A 281 -37.82 6.92 -2.44
C SER A 281 -37.41 5.46 -2.60
N GLN A 282 -37.77 4.86 -3.74
CA GLN A 282 -37.32 3.52 -4.18
C GLN A 282 -37.82 2.31 -3.35
N VAL A 283 -38.81 2.48 -2.47
CA VAL A 283 -39.43 1.37 -1.72
C VAL A 283 -40.94 1.33 -2.00
N PHE A 284 -41.46 0.17 -2.41
CA PHE A 284 -42.90 -0.08 -2.48
C PHE A 284 -43.45 -0.34 -1.07
N LEU A 285 -44.27 0.57 -0.57
CA LEU A 285 -45.09 0.35 0.63
C LEU A 285 -46.55 0.16 0.17
N CYS A 286 -46.99 -1.09 0.05
CA CYS A 286 -48.39 -1.44 -0.11
C CYS A 286 -49.00 -1.72 1.27
N LEU A 287 -50.03 -0.96 1.63
CA LEU A 287 -50.87 -1.25 2.80
C LEU A 287 -51.76 -2.46 2.50
N SER A 288 -51.32 -3.67 2.89
CA SER A 288 -52.07 -4.94 3.01
C SER A 288 -52.70 -5.52 1.72
N ALA A 289 -52.78 -6.82 1.45
CA ALA A 289 -52.46 -8.04 2.17
C ALA A 289 -51.82 -9.03 1.17
N LEU A 290 -50.62 -9.55 1.47
CA LEU A 290 -50.05 -10.62 0.66
C LEU A 290 -50.67 -11.96 1.08
N THR A 291 -51.40 -12.60 0.17
CA THR A 291 -51.50 -14.07 0.14
C THR A 291 -50.40 -14.55 -0.79
N LEU A 292 -49.44 -15.30 -0.26
CA LEU A 292 -48.44 -16.01 -1.07
C LEU A 292 -49.11 -17.24 -1.69
N VAL A 293 -49.06 -17.36 -3.02
CA VAL A 293 -49.20 -18.63 -3.74
C VAL A 293 -47.82 -18.99 -4.28
#